data_AF-A0A7S1PL41-F1
#
_entry.id   AF-A0A7S1PL41-F1
#
_cell.length_a   1.000
_cell.length_b   1.000
_cell.length_c   1.000
_cell.angle_alpha   90.00
_cell.angle_beta   90.00
_cell.angle_gamma   90.00
#
_symmetry.space_group_name_H-M   'P 1'
#
loop_
_entity.id
_entity.type
_entity.pdbx_description
1 polymer ?
#
loop_
_entity_poly.entity_id
_entity_poly.type
_entity_poly.pdbx_seq_one_letter_code
_entity_poly.pdbx_strand_id
1 'polypeptide(L)'
;KANFEKLRNDMLQSLLGGLCNRYHVELGWFFGMMEHLSGEDSQIAEQKEEFWKLLSFDTGPLGLEKNECLIAGGLDSAPELNGKVGFMQCFNEEKQRYTVLFPPANTVNLKPDNVRRCTDREKVLSYQDQAIEALQEPAGKKALDEVRNACGRKELFEAARGEALTRALAPISSRCGLDLGWYA
;
A
#
# COMPACT_ATOMS: atom_id res chain seq x y z
N LYS A 1 6.40 -10.20 -4.05
CA LYS A 1 7.22 -10.01 -5.26
C LYS A 1 7.03 -11.12 -6.30
N ALA A 2 7.31 -12.40 -6.02
CA ALA A 2 7.23 -13.48 -7.03
C ALA A 2 5.85 -13.65 -7.72
N ASN A 3 4.75 -13.41 -7.01
CA ASN A 3 3.39 -13.55 -7.58
C ASN A 3 3.03 -12.39 -8.54
N PHE A 4 3.60 -11.20 -8.32
CA PHE A 4 3.32 -10.02 -9.13
C PHE A 4 4.06 -10.07 -10.47
N GLU A 5 5.34 -10.46 -10.48
CA GLU A 5 6.11 -10.58 -11.72
C GLU A 5 5.50 -11.62 -12.66
N LYS A 6 5.03 -12.75 -12.10
CA LYS A 6 4.30 -13.75 -12.88
C LYS A 6 3.00 -13.19 -13.45
N LEU A 7 2.16 -12.58 -12.62
CA LEU A 7 0.88 -12.00 -13.07
C LEU A 7 1.07 -10.91 -14.13
N ARG A 8 2.10 -10.07 -13.96
CA ARG A 8 2.50 -9.06 -14.94
C ARG A 8 2.94 -9.71 -16.25
N ASN A 9 3.79 -10.73 -16.21
CA ASN A 9 4.26 -11.41 -17.41
C ASN A 9 3.12 -12.15 -18.14
N ASP A 10 2.21 -12.79 -17.41
CA ASP A 10 1.02 -13.45 -17.98
C ASP A 10 0.10 -12.42 -18.67
N MET A 11 -0.13 -11.26 -18.04
CA MET A 11 -0.89 -10.15 -18.62
C MET A 11 -0.22 -9.58 -19.88
N LEU A 12 1.09 -9.36 -19.83
CA LEU A 12 1.88 -8.87 -20.96
C LEU A 12 1.85 -9.85 -22.14
N GLN A 13 1.96 -11.15 -21.87
CA GLN A 13 1.83 -12.18 -22.88
C GLN A 13 0.44 -12.15 -23.53
N SER A 14 -0.62 -11.88 -22.75
CA SER A 14 -1.97 -11.75 -23.29
C SER A 14 -2.16 -10.49 -24.15
N LEU A 15 -1.59 -9.36 -23.75
CA LEU A 15 -1.72 -8.08 -24.46
C LEU A 15 -0.85 -8.01 -25.71
N LEU A 16 0.41 -8.47 -25.61
CA LEU A 16 1.42 -8.37 -26.66
C LEU A 16 1.55 -9.64 -27.50
N GLY A 17 0.94 -10.76 -27.08
CA GLY A 17 1.05 -12.05 -27.77
C GLY A 17 0.66 -12.00 -29.24
N GLY A 18 -0.35 -11.21 -29.60
CA GLY A 18 -0.73 -11.00 -31.00
C GLY A 18 0.33 -10.25 -31.81
N LEU A 19 1.03 -9.30 -31.19
CA LEU A 19 2.15 -8.55 -31.80
C LEU A 19 3.37 -9.47 -31.94
N CYS A 20 3.75 -10.15 -30.87
CA CYS A 20 4.83 -11.14 -30.82
C CYS A 20 4.66 -12.21 -31.91
N ASN A 21 3.47 -12.80 -32.04
CA ASN A 21 3.17 -13.80 -33.06
C ASN A 21 3.29 -13.24 -34.48
N ARG A 22 2.84 -11.99 -34.70
CA ARG A 22 2.89 -11.34 -36.02
C ARG A 22 4.32 -11.12 -36.50
N TYR A 23 5.22 -10.77 -35.59
CA TYR A 23 6.63 -10.50 -35.91
C TYR A 23 7.53 -11.72 -35.69
N HIS A 24 6.97 -12.87 -35.29
CA HIS A 24 7.73 -14.08 -34.93
C HIS A 24 8.78 -13.83 -33.84
N VAL A 25 8.40 -13.02 -32.84
CA VAL A 25 9.26 -12.62 -31.74
C VAL A 25 8.72 -13.19 -30.43
N GLU A 26 9.61 -13.81 -29.64
CA GLU A 26 9.32 -14.25 -28.27
C GLU A 26 9.36 -13.06 -27.31
N LEU A 27 8.41 -12.99 -26.36
CA LEU A 27 8.33 -11.88 -25.39
C LEU A 27 9.62 -11.76 -24.54
N GLY A 28 10.21 -12.90 -24.16
CA GLY A 28 11.49 -12.94 -23.46
C GLY A 28 12.66 -12.40 -24.28
N TRP A 29 12.67 -12.68 -25.60
CA TRP A 29 13.67 -12.12 -26.52
C TRP A 29 13.50 -10.61 -26.64
N PHE A 30 12.26 -10.14 -26.80
CA PHE A 30 11.95 -8.71 -26.92
C PHE A 30 12.47 -7.91 -25.72
N PHE A 31 12.19 -8.37 -24.49
CA PHE A 31 12.70 -7.72 -23.29
C PHE A 31 14.22 -7.82 -23.16
N GLY A 32 14.81 -8.98 -23.49
CA GLY A 32 16.27 -9.14 -23.48
C GLY A 32 16.99 -8.19 -24.43
N MET A 33 16.45 -8.02 -25.64
CA MET A 33 17.00 -7.10 -26.64
C MET A 33 16.77 -5.64 -26.28
N MET A 34 15.58 -5.29 -25.78
CA MET A 34 15.29 -3.94 -25.30
C MET A 34 16.26 -3.53 -24.18
N GLU A 35 16.58 -4.44 -23.26
CA GLU A 35 17.55 -4.17 -22.19
C GLU A 35 18.96 -3.95 -22.76
N HIS A 36 19.43 -4.89 -23.59
CA HIS A 36 20.77 -4.86 -24.16
C HIS A 36 21.01 -3.61 -25.04
N LEU A 37 20.07 -3.31 -25.94
CA LEU A 37 20.22 -2.24 -26.93
C LEU A 37 19.97 -0.85 -26.34
N SER A 38 19.26 -0.73 -25.23
CA SER A 38 19.02 0.58 -24.58
C SER A 38 20.30 1.29 -24.09
N GLY A 39 21.41 0.57 -23.92
CA GLY A 39 22.71 1.17 -23.61
C GLY A 39 23.45 1.72 -24.83
N GLU A 40 23.05 1.31 -26.04
CA GLU A 40 23.75 1.61 -27.29
C GLU A 40 22.95 2.55 -28.20
N ASP A 41 21.62 2.53 -28.10
CA ASP A 41 20.70 3.29 -28.95
C ASP A 41 19.74 4.15 -28.12
N SER A 42 19.80 5.48 -28.31
CA SER A 42 19.00 6.44 -27.56
C SER A 42 17.51 6.37 -27.86
N GLN A 43 17.13 5.98 -29.08
CA GLN A 43 15.72 5.84 -29.46
C GLN A 43 15.10 4.61 -28.79
N ILE A 44 15.86 3.49 -28.74
CA ILE A 44 15.44 2.30 -28.00
C ILE A 44 15.37 2.60 -26.49
N ALA A 45 16.29 3.40 -25.96
CA ALA A 45 16.25 3.83 -24.56
C ALA A 45 14.98 4.64 -24.23
N GLU A 46 14.62 5.62 -25.07
CA GLU A 46 13.42 6.43 -24.89
C GLU A 46 12.14 5.58 -24.98
N GLN A 47 12.04 4.71 -25.99
CA GLN A 47 10.88 3.82 -26.15
C GLN A 47 10.78 2.80 -25.01
N LYS A 48 11.91 2.29 -24.52
CA LYS A 48 11.96 1.43 -23.33
C LYS A 48 11.43 2.18 -22.11
N GLU A 49 11.83 3.43 -21.91
CA GLU A 49 11.35 4.25 -20.80
C GLU A 49 9.84 4.48 -20.88
N GLU A 50 9.32 4.84 -22.06
CA GLU A 50 7.88 5.01 -22.29
C GLU A 50 7.11 3.69 -22.06
N PHE A 51 7.62 2.59 -22.59
CA PHE A 51 7.04 1.25 -22.39
C PHE A 51 7.00 0.88 -20.91
N TRP A 52 8.08 1.10 -20.16
CA TRP A 52 8.10 0.82 -18.72
C TRP A 52 7.25 1.79 -17.91
N LYS A 53 7.09 3.05 -18.33
CA LYS A 53 6.12 3.98 -17.72
C LYS A 53 4.71 3.42 -17.80
N LEU A 54 4.28 2.94 -18.97
CA LEU A 54 2.96 2.32 -19.17
C LEU A 54 2.73 1.06 -18.31
N LEU A 55 3.81 0.38 -17.93
CA LEU A 55 3.76 -0.84 -17.11
C LEU A 55 4.08 -0.61 -15.63
N SER A 56 4.61 0.56 -15.29
CA SER A 56 4.87 0.94 -13.93
C SER A 56 3.54 1.25 -13.26
N PHE A 57 3.42 0.93 -11.98
CA PHE A 57 2.38 1.55 -11.19
C PHE A 57 2.77 3.01 -10.99
N ASP A 58 1.77 3.91 -11.01
CA ASP A 58 1.90 5.31 -10.62
C ASP A 58 2.31 5.40 -9.14
N THR A 59 3.59 5.12 -8.87
CA THR A 59 4.22 5.09 -7.54
C THR A 59 4.92 6.41 -7.23
N GLY A 60 5.00 7.29 -8.23
CA GLY A 60 5.63 8.60 -8.15
C GLY A 60 7.13 8.52 -7.84
N PRO A 61 7.77 9.69 -7.61
CA PRO A 61 9.23 9.79 -7.45
C PRO A 61 9.78 9.06 -6.21
N LEU A 62 8.96 8.82 -5.18
CA LEU A 62 9.35 8.07 -3.99
C LEU A 62 9.15 6.56 -4.14
N GLY A 63 8.63 6.07 -5.27
CA GLY A 63 8.37 4.64 -5.50
C GLY A 63 7.47 4.03 -4.43
N LEU A 64 6.45 4.78 -4.00
CA LEU A 64 5.50 4.34 -2.97
C LEU A 64 4.40 3.51 -3.62
N GLU A 65 4.29 2.25 -3.23
CA GLU A 65 3.20 1.38 -3.68
C GLU A 65 1.87 1.75 -3.00
N LYS A 66 0.76 1.35 -3.61
CA LYS A 66 -0.55 1.49 -3.00
C LYS A 66 -0.59 0.78 -1.65
N ASN A 67 -1.21 1.43 -0.67
CA ASN A 67 -1.29 1.09 0.74
C ASN A 67 0.02 1.20 1.54
N GLU A 68 1.13 1.67 0.96
CA GLU A 68 2.32 1.97 1.77
C GLU A 68 2.07 3.14 2.73
N CYS A 69 2.64 3.04 3.94
CA CYS A 69 2.57 4.07 4.95
C CYS A 69 3.59 5.18 4.67
N LEU A 70 3.13 6.42 4.79
CA LEU A 70 3.97 7.62 4.70
C LEU A 70 3.64 8.59 5.83
N ILE A 71 4.54 9.54 6.07
CA ILE A 71 4.33 10.62 7.03
C ILE A 71 4.27 11.94 6.27
N ALA A 72 3.24 12.73 6.54
CA ALA A 72 3.14 14.10 6.05
C ALA A 72 4.05 15.05 6.84
N GLY A 73 4.65 16.01 6.14
CA GLY A 73 5.45 17.07 6.73
C GLY A 73 5.46 18.30 5.83
N GLY A 74 5.85 19.46 6.38
CA GLY A 74 5.96 20.70 5.58
C GLY A 74 4.64 21.21 5.00
N LEU A 75 3.49 20.87 5.60
CA LEU A 75 2.18 21.37 5.18
C LEU A 75 1.85 22.69 5.87
N ASP A 76 1.76 23.76 5.08
CA ASP A 76 1.32 25.08 5.54
C ASP A 76 -0.21 25.19 5.60
N SER A 77 -0.90 24.55 4.63
CA SER A 77 -2.37 24.62 4.50
C SER A 77 -3.12 23.66 5.42
N ALA A 78 -2.44 22.65 5.95
CA ALA A 78 -2.99 21.63 6.84
C ALA A 78 -1.94 21.21 7.89
N PRO A 79 -1.51 22.15 8.75
CA PRO A 79 -0.44 21.90 9.72
C PRO A 79 -0.76 20.78 10.70
N GLU A 80 -2.04 20.51 10.94
CA GLU A 80 -2.55 19.42 11.79
C GLU A 80 -2.28 18.01 11.24
N LEU A 81 -1.87 17.90 9.97
CA LEU A 81 -1.47 16.64 9.34
C LEU A 81 0.04 16.41 9.39
N ASN A 82 0.83 17.43 9.75
CA ASN A 82 2.28 17.27 9.88
C ASN A 82 2.59 16.28 11.01
N GLY A 83 3.43 15.29 10.71
CA GLY A 83 3.80 14.20 11.61
C GLY A 83 2.80 13.05 11.66
N LYS A 84 1.63 13.15 11.00
CA LYS A 84 0.65 12.06 10.95
C LYS A 84 1.01 11.02 9.89
N VAL A 85 0.68 9.77 10.19
CA VAL A 85 0.81 8.66 9.25
C VAL A 85 -0.42 8.59 8.36
N GLY A 86 -0.20 8.53 7.06
CA GLY A 86 -1.22 8.29 6.05
C GLY A 86 -0.86 7.10 5.17
N PHE A 87 -1.84 6.64 4.40
CA PHE A 87 -1.73 5.49 3.51
C PHE A 87 -1.83 5.96 2.06
N MET A 88 -0.83 5.59 1.27
CA MET A 88 -0.78 5.89 -0.15
C MET A 88 -1.93 5.21 -0.90
N GLN A 89 -2.72 5.95 -1.68
CA GLN A 89 -3.76 5.38 -2.55
C GLN A 89 -3.29 5.27 -3.99
N CYS A 90 -2.81 6.38 -4.55
CA CYS A 90 -2.27 6.47 -5.90
C CYS A 90 -1.45 7.75 -6.07
N PHE A 91 -0.54 7.76 -7.05
CA PHE A 91 0.14 8.99 -7.47
C PHE A 91 -0.65 9.58 -8.65
N ASN A 92 -0.97 10.87 -8.56
CA ASN A 92 -1.55 11.61 -9.66
C ASN A 92 -0.42 12.23 -10.46
N GLU A 93 -0.11 11.65 -11.62
CA GLU A 93 0.96 12.11 -12.50
C GLU A 93 0.69 13.51 -13.06
N GLU A 94 -0.54 13.83 -13.44
CA GLU A 94 -0.91 15.14 -13.99
C GLU A 94 -0.61 16.28 -13.01
N LYS A 95 -0.87 16.05 -11.72
CA LYS A 95 -0.71 17.03 -10.65
C LYS A 95 0.61 16.88 -9.90
N GLN A 96 1.40 15.85 -10.20
CA GLN A 96 2.62 15.46 -9.50
C GLN A 96 2.39 15.38 -7.97
N ARG A 97 1.32 14.68 -7.56
CA ARG A 97 0.90 14.60 -6.14
C ARG A 97 0.47 13.21 -5.72
N TYR A 98 0.82 12.87 -4.49
CA TYR A 98 0.38 11.68 -3.78
C TYR A 98 -1.03 11.85 -3.24
N THR A 99 -1.95 10.95 -3.59
CA THR A 99 -3.26 10.86 -2.95
C THR A 99 -3.11 10.00 -1.70
N VAL A 100 -3.26 10.61 -0.52
CA VAL A 100 -2.99 9.98 0.77
C VAL A 100 -4.25 9.94 1.61
N LEU A 101 -4.57 8.76 2.14
CA LEU A 101 -5.66 8.56 3.10
C LEU A 101 -5.13 8.67 4.53
N PHE A 102 -5.63 9.64 5.28
CA PHE A 102 -5.46 9.77 6.71
C PHE A 102 -6.71 9.24 7.43
N PRO A 103 -6.58 8.26 8.35
CA PRO A 103 -7.70 7.82 9.17
C PRO A 103 -8.31 8.99 9.98
N PRO A 104 -9.64 8.98 10.21
CA PRO A 104 -10.58 7.92 9.88
C PRO A 104 -11.05 7.86 8.42
N ALA A 105 -11.03 8.96 7.65
CA ALA A 105 -11.45 9.00 6.23
C ALA A 105 -11.04 10.28 5.47
N ASN A 106 -9.96 10.97 5.86
CA ASN A 106 -9.56 12.21 5.19
C ASN A 106 -8.56 11.93 4.06
N THR A 107 -8.92 12.22 2.81
CA THR A 107 -8.03 12.04 1.67
C THR A 107 -7.43 13.38 1.24
N VAL A 108 -6.11 13.45 1.15
CA VAL A 108 -5.38 14.68 0.86
C VAL A 108 -4.34 14.45 -0.24
N ASN A 109 -4.19 15.45 -1.13
CA ASN A 109 -3.21 15.41 -2.23
C ASN A 109 -1.93 16.15 -1.85
N LEU A 110 -0.86 15.39 -1.58
CA LEU A 110 0.40 15.90 -1.06
C LEU A 110 1.48 15.94 -2.15
N LYS A 111 2.34 16.95 -2.12
CA LYS A 111 3.54 16.96 -2.96
C LYS A 111 4.54 15.91 -2.47
N PRO A 112 5.40 15.36 -3.34
CA PRO A 112 6.51 14.50 -2.94
C PRO A 112 7.37 15.08 -1.81
N ASP A 113 7.66 16.38 -1.85
CA ASP A 113 8.48 17.06 -0.83
C ASP A 113 7.82 17.08 0.56
N ASN A 114 6.50 16.93 0.61
CA ASN A 114 5.70 16.97 1.84
C ASN A 114 5.40 15.58 2.40
N VAL A 115 6.03 14.54 1.85
CA VAL A 115 5.85 13.17 2.30
C VAL A 115 7.19 12.46 2.44
N ARG A 116 7.26 11.55 3.41
CA ARG A 116 8.38 10.61 3.54
C ARG A 116 7.90 9.23 3.87
N ARG A 117 8.73 8.22 3.55
CA ARG A 117 8.50 6.83 3.95
C ARG A 117 8.41 6.72 5.47
N CYS A 118 7.43 5.97 5.93
CA CYS A 118 7.26 5.66 7.35
C CYS A 118 8.23 4.54 7.74
N THR A 119 8.95 4.70 8.84
CA THR A 119 9.80 3.62 9.39
C THR A 119 8.93 2.55 10.05
N ASP A 120 9.45 1.32 10.21
CA ASP A 120 8.66 0.25 10.83
C ASP A 120 8.25 0.57 12.27
N ARG A 121 9.10 1.29 13.01
CA ARG A 121 8.77 1.82 14.34
C ARG A 121 7.57 2.75 14.29
N GLU A 122 7.54 3.69 13.37
CA GLU A 122 6.45 4.67 13.24
C GLU A 122 5.15 4.03 12.77
N LYS A 123 5.22 3.01 11.91
CA LYS A 123 4.06 2.20 11.52
C LYS A 123 3.44 1.52 12.73
N VAL A 124 4.27 0.87 13.56
CA VAL A 124 3.80 0.16 14.77
C VAL A 124 3.16 1.14 15.75
N LEU A 125 3.77 2.30 16.00
CA LEU A 125 3.21 3.32 16.89
C LEU A 125 1.85 3.82 16.39
N SER A 126 1.75 4.16 15.10
CA SER A 126 0.48 4.60 14.49
C SER A 126 -0.61 3.54 14.60
N TYR A 127 -0.27 2.27 14.42
CA TYR A 127 -1.22 1.18 14.60
C TYR A 127 -1.65 1.02 16.06
N GLN A 128 -0.72 1.10 17.00
CA GLN A 128 -1.02 1.03 18.43
C GLN A 128 -1.97 2.16 18.84
N ASP A 129 -1.72 3.38 18.42
CA ASP A 129 -2.56 4.54 18.72
C ASP A 129 -3.99 4.33 18.18
N GLN A 130 -4.12 3.93 16.91
CA GLN A 130 -5.42 3.65 16.29
C GLN A 130 -6.16 2.48 16.96
N ALA A 131 -5.44 1.41 17.31
CA ALA A 131 -6.02 0.27 18.01
C ALA A 131 -6.53 0.66 19.41
N ILE A 132 -5.77 1.47 20.14
CA ILE A 132 -6.20 2.00 21.44
C ILE A 132 -7.47 2.84 21.29
N GLU A 133 -7.51 3.76 20.31
CA GLU A 133 -8.68 4.59 20.03
C GLU A 133 -9.92 3.74 19.73
N ALA A 134 -9.80 2.76 18.82
CA ALA A 134 -10.92 1.88 18.46
C ALA A 134 -11.39 0.99 19.62
N LEU A 135 -10.50 0.55 20.50
CA LEU A 135 -10.88 -0.21 21.70
C LEU A 135 -11.52 0.68 22.77
N GLN A 136 -11.26 1.99 22.75
CA GLN A 136 -11.89 2.96 23.65
C GLN A 136 -13.27 3.42 23.17
N GLU A 137 -13.58 3.29 21.88
CA GLU A 137 -14.90 3.54 21.31
C GLU A 137 -15.97 2.60 21.92
N PRO A 138 -17.27 3.02 21.97
CA PRO A 138 -18.33 2.22 22.58
C PRO A 138 -18.46 0.80 22.03
N ALA A 139 -18.24 0.62 20.72
CA ALA A 139 -18.28 -0.70 20.08
C ALA A 139 -17.12 -1.60 20.54
N GLY A 140 -15.91 -1.04 20.63
CA GLY A 140 -14.72 -1.76 21.11
C GLY A 140 -14.84 -2.15 22.58
N LYS A 141 -15.28 -1.21 23.43
CA LYS A 141 -15.57 -1.46 24.85
C LYS A 141 -16.60 -2.57 25.03
N LYS A 142 -17.73 -2.49 24.32
CA LYS A 142 -18.79 -3.49 24.36
C LYS A 142 -18.26 -4.88 23.99
N ALA A 143 -17.48 -4.99 22.91
CA ALA A 143 -16.91 -6.26 22.49
C ALA A 143 -15.97 -6.87 23.56
N LEU A 144 -15.10 -6.03 24.17
CA LEU A 144 -14.22 -6.48 25.25
C LEU A 144 -14.98 -6.89 26.51
N ASP A 145 -16.03 -6.15 26.88
CA ASP A 145 -16.85 -6.45 28.05
C ASP A 145 -17.67 -7.72 27.86
N GLU A 146 -18.20 -7.97 26.66
CA GLU A 146 -18.87 -9.24 26.31
C GLU A 146 -17.93 -10.44 26.52
N VAL A 147 -16.68 -10.35 26.06
CA VAL A 147 -15.69 -11.42 26.28
C VAL A 147 -15.33 -11.54 27.75
N ARG A 148 -15.11 -10.42 28.46
CA ARG A 148 -14.79 -10.44 29.89
C ARG A 148 -15.92 -11.06 30.72
N ASN A 149 -17.17 -10.77 30.38
CA ASN A 149 -18.34 -11.30 31.08
C ASN A 149 -18.60 -12.78 30.75
N ALA A 150 -18.32 -13.20 29.51
CA ALA A 150 -18.41 -14.60 29.11
C ALA A 150 -17.28 -15.46 29.72
N CYS A 151 -16.11 -14.86 29.94
CA CYS A 151 -14.95 -15.53 30.50
C CYS A 151 -14.80 -15.23 31.99
N GLY A 152 -15.42 -16.05 32.86
CA GLY A 152 -15.25 -15.94 34.32
C GLY A 152 -13.83 -16.22 34.85
N ARG A 153 -12.86 -16.51 33.97
CA ARG A 153 -11.45 -16.75 34.28
C ARG A 153 -10.55 -16.15 33.21
N LYS A 154 -9.35 -15.70 33.63
CA LYS A 154 -8.37 -15.04 32.77
C LYS A 154 -7.90 -15.95 31.63
N GLU A 155 -7.68 -17.23 31.86
CA GLU A 155 -7.19 -18.14 30.81
C GLU A 155 -8.20 -18.31 29.67
N LEU A 156 -9.50 -18.35 30.01
CA LEU A 156 -10.58 -18.41 29.01
C LEU A 156 -10.69 -17.11 28.23
N PHE A 157 -10.46 -15.97 28.88
CA PHE A 157 -10.41 -14.67 28.22
C PHE A 157 -9.23 -14.60 27.23
N GLU A 158 -8.04 -15.07 27.62
CA GLU A 158 -6.88 -15.07 26.72
C GLU A 158 -7.06 -15.97 25.49
N ALA A 159 -7.80 -17.07 25.63
CA ALA A 159 -8.18 -17.94 24.51
C ALA A 159 -9.26 -17.31 23.62
N ALA A 160 -10.25 -16.61 24.20
CA ALA A 160 -11.40 -16.05 23.48
C ALA A 160 -11.16 -14.64 22.89
N ARG A 161 -10.20 -13.88 23.43
CA ARG A 161 -9.96 -12.49 23.02
C ARG A 161 -9.50 -12.36 21.57
N GLY A 162 -8.87 -13.38 21.00
CA GLY A 162 -8.34 -13.33 19.63
C GLY A 162 -9.44 -13.00 18.62
N GLU A 163 -10.56 -13.71 18.67
CA GLU A 163 -11.69 -13.49 17.76
C GLU A 163 -12.34 -12.11 17.98
N ALA A 164 -12.51 -11.71 19.24
CA ALA A 164 -13.11 -10.42 19.58
C ALA A 164 -12.23 -9.23 19.18
N LEU A 165 -10.91 -9.33 19.36
CA LEU A 165 -9.95 -8.34 18.90
C LEU A 165 -9.90 -8.27 17.38
N THR A 166 -9.89 -9.41 16.68
CA THR A 166 -9.99 -9.45 15.22
C THR A 166 -11.24 -8.74 14.74
N ARG A 167 -12.39 -8.96 15.37
CA ARG A 167 -13.65 -8.29 15.01
C ARG A 167 -13.61 -6.79 15.29
N ALA A 168 -13.11 -6.37 16.45
CA ALA A 168 -13.02 -4.97 16.84
C ALA A 168 -12.02 -4.18 15.99
N LEU A 169 -10.91 -4.82 15.58
CA LEU A 169 -9.82 -4.20 14.83
C LEU A 169 -9.95 -4.38 13.32
N ALA A 170 -10.84 -5.24 12.81
CA ALA A 170 -11.06 -5.44 11.38
C ALA A 170 -11.23 -4.13 10.58
N PRO A 171 -11.97 -3.11 11.06
CA PRO A 171 -12.07 -1.83 10.36
C PRO A 171 -10.73 -1.08 10.28
N ILE A 172 -9.85 -1.22 11.28
CA ILE A 172 -8.52 -0.58 11.28
C ILE A 172 -7.61 -1.32 10.31
N SER A 173 -7.60 -2.64 10.35
CA SER A 173 -6.71 -3.44 9.51
C SER A 173 -7.05 -3.31 8.03
N SER A 174 -8.34 -3.27 7.70
CA SER A 174 -8.79 -2.96 6.33
C SER A 174 -8.35 -1.56 5.88
N ARG A 175 -8.39 -0.56 6.77
CA ARG A 175 -7.94 0.81 6.46
C ARG A 175 -6.42 0.94 6.34
N CYS A 176 -5.67 0.19 7.14
CA CYS A 176 -4.21 0.25 7.19
C CYS A 176 -3.52 -0.68 6.18
N GLY A 177 -4.29 -1.45 5.40
CA GLY A 177 -3.73 -2.47 4.50
C GLY A 177 -2.99 -3.58 5.23
N LEU A 178 -3.30 -3.79 6.51
CA LEU A 178 -2.68 -4.82 7.34
C LEU A 178 -3.49 -6.11 7.21
N ASP A 179 -2.81 -7.19 6.83
CA ASP A 179 -3.38 -8.53 6.88
C ASP A 179 -3.41 -9.00 8.35
N LEU A 180 -4.61 -9.16 8.92
CA LEU A 180 -4.79 -9.71 10.27
C LEU A 180 -4.47 -11.20 10.35
N GLY A 181 -4.24 -11.88 9.22
CA GLY A 181 -3.84 -13.28 9.17
C GLY A 181 -2.54 -13.62 9.91
N TRP A 182 -1.76 -12.60 10.32
CA TRP A 182 -0.57 -12.75 11.15
C TRP A 182 -0.85 -13.02 12.65
N TYR A 183 -2.10 -12.83 13.10
CA TYR A 183 -2.51 -13.02 14.50
C TYR A 183 -3.36 -14.28 14.74
N ALA A 184 -3.61 -15.08 13.69
CA ALA A 184 -4.36 -16.34 13.76
C ALA A 184 -3.45 -17.54 14.03
#